data_AF-A0A2G5VGY2-F1
#
_entry.id   AF-A0A2G5VGY2-F1
#
_cell.length_a   1.000
_cell.length_b   1.000
_cell.length_c   1.000
_cell.angle_alpha   90.00
_cell.angle_beta   90.00
_cell.angle_gamma   90.00
#
_symmetry.space_group_name_H-M   'P 1'
#
loop_
_entity.id
_entity.type
_entity.pdbx_description
1 polymer ?
#
loop_
_entity_poly.entity_id
_entity_poly.type
_entity_poly.pdbx_seq_one_letter_code
_entity_poly.pdbx_strand_id
1 'polypeptide(L)'
;MSLNGSTTSTESSTIEERQNNSGDSWFHGVLQRQDAEELLPKHGNFLLRASEVHGKMSMILSVRYDGKLHNFGVNSDAIGNFWFEGTHREKTVEQLLQWHITNGIPITKISGVKLGAPISKPDWIIDHESVIFIKKLGEGAFGEVSLAECEIGGQKVEVAVKTMRCQMTRETRAAFMKEARLMRKYSHPHIVRIIGLAVHAHPLMIVMEMCPHGSLLSYLRKNKTKTTLSERLRFCIESADGLAYLEKKQCLHRDIAARNCLLSLTDQIKISDFGLSDDKRTEMHDDTLGKVPVKWLAPEVMQDKLYSLKSDVWAFGVLMWEIYADGADPYPGMSNLQTRAKIFCDDYRMPFPEITPPIISEIALKSCWTKLPADRSTMKSVLLKLKDLSMPVSSDVSFSLKVKR
;
A
#
# COMPACT_ATOMS: atom_id res chain seq x y z
N MET A 1 10.41 3.54 60.25
CA MET A 1 10.81 2.47 59.33
C MET A 1 10.87 3.06 57.94
N SER A 2 12.05 3.52 57.59
CA SER A 2 12.38 4.15 56.30
C SER A 2 13.05 3.07 55.45
N LEU A 3 12.53 2.82 54.25
CA LEU A 3 13.23 2.01 53.26
C LEU A 3 13.25 2.77 51.94
N ASN A 4 14.46 3.16 51.57
CA ASN A 4 14.88 3.73 50.31
C ASN A 4 14.56 2.77 49.17
N GLY A 5 13.85 3.25 48.15
CA GLY A 5 13.77 2.62 46.84
C GLY A 5 14.58 3.46 45.85
N SER A 6 15.78 2.98 45.53
CA SER A 6 16.66 3.52 44.51
C SER A 6 15.98 3.56 43.14
N THR A 7 15.80 4.74 42.57
CA THR A 7 15.51 4.95 41.17
C THR A 7 16.77 4.67 40.35
N THR A 8 16.84 3.48 39.74
CA THR A 8 17.79 3.17 38.68
C THR A 8 17.35 3.90 37.40
N SER A 9 18.04 4.98 37.09
CA SER A 9 18.01 5.67 35.80
C SER A 9 18.38 4.69 34.68
N THR A 10 17.42 4.39 33.82
CA THR A 10 17.64 3.58 32.62
C THR A 10 18.22 4.48 31.53
N GLU A 11 19.51 4.30 31.28
CA GLU A 11 20.23 4.80 30.11
C GLU A 11 19.70 4.09 28.85
N SER A 12 18.74 4.72 28.19
CA SER A 12 18.27 4.32 26.85
C SER A 12 18.11 5.53 25.95
N SER A 13 19.12 6.42 25.95
CA SER A 13 19.25 7.43 24.89
C SER A 13 19.94 6.77 23.69
N THR A 14 19.12 6.22 22.80
CA THR A 14 19.56 5.70 21.51
C THR A 14 20.10 6.84 20.64
N ILE A 15 20.94 6.49 19.67
CA ILE A 15 21.47 7.38 18.60
C ILE A 15 20.36 8.22 17.92
N GLU A 16 19.10 7.82 18.05
CA GLU A 16 17.88 8.50 17.59
C GLU A 16 17.71 9.92 18.16
N GLU A 17 18.06 10.17 19.43
CA GLU A 17 17.80 11.49 20.04
C GLU A 17 18.91 12.53 19.76
N ARG A 18 20.13 12.09 19.45
CA ARG A 18 21.29 13.00 19.34
C ARG A 18 21.54 13.59 17.94
N GLN A 19 20.81 13.16 16.92
CA GLN A 19 20.92 13.70 15.56
C GLN A 19 19.66 14.43 15.07
N ASN A 20 18.70 14.68 15.96
CA ASN A 20 17.44 15.35 15.63
C ASN A 20 17.58 16.88 15.45
N ASN A 21 18.80 17.39 15.26
CA ASN A 21 19.11 18.83 15.25
C ASN A 21 20.08 19.20 14.11
N SER A 22 19.76 18.85 12.87
CA SER A 22 20.18 19.63 11.70
C SER A 22 19.43 19.17 10.45
N GLY A 23 19.01 20.13 9.63
CA GLY A 23 18.41 19.92 8.31
C GLY A 23 19.41 19.37 7.29
N ASP A 24 20.03 18.25 7.62
CA ASP A 24 21.06 17.62 6.82
C ASP A 24 20.45 17.00 5.56
N SER A 25 20.77 17.60 4.42
CA SER A 25 20.22 17.25 3.10
C SER A 25 20.41 15.78 2.70
N TRP A 26 21.32 15.05 3.36
CA TRP A 26 21.79 13.71 3.00
C TRP A 26 21.27 12.56 3.87
N PHE A 27 20.59 12.82 4.99
CA PHE A 27 20.01 11.75 5.83
C PHE A 27 18.53 11.55 5.52
N HIS A 28 18.17 10.38 5.01
CA HIS A 28 16.82 10.10 4.51
C HIS A 28 15.97 9.28 5.49
N GLY A 29 16.39 9.14 6.75
CA GLY A 29 15.64 8.37 7.76
C GLY A 29 15.68 6.86 7.54
N VAL A 30 14.63 6.17 7.98
CA VAL A 30 14.47 4.71 7.93
C VAL A 30 14.04 4.26 6.54
N LEU A 31 14.98 4.28 5.58
CA LEU A 31 14.78 3.76 4.23
C LEU A 31 15.37 2.37 4.03
N GLN A 32 14.70 1.56 3.21
CA GLN A 32 15.22 0.25 2.82
C GLN A 32 16.27 0.38 1.72
N ARG A 33 17.02 -0.71 1.52
CA ARG A 33 18.01 -0.80 0.44
C ARG A 33 17.40 -0.51 -0.94
N GLN A 34 16.20 -1.01 -1.23
CA GLN A 34 15.59 -0.80 -2.53
C GLN A 34 15.10 0.65 -2.72
N ASP A 35 14.66 1.32 -1.65
CA ASP A 35 14.34 2.76 -1.71
C ASP A 35 15.58 3.57 -2.10
N ALA A 36 16.72 3.27 -1.47
CA ALA A 36 17.98 3.92 -1.80
C ALA A 36 18.44 3.63 -3.24
N GLU A 37 18.16 2.42 -3.74
CA GLU A 37 18.46 2.06 -5.12
C GLU A 37 17.69 2.93 -6.12
N GLU A 38 16.39 3.15 -5.89
CA GLU A 38 15.56 4.01 -6.74
C GLU A 38 15.97 5.49 -6.66
N LEU A 39 16.47 5.94 -5.50
CA LEU A 39 16.82 7.34 -5.26
C LEU A 39 18.21 7.77 -5.76
N LEU A 40 19.11 6.83 -6.04
CA LEU A 40 20.50 7.14 -6.42
C LEU A 40 20.71 6.98 -7.94
N PRO A 41 20.63 8.06 -8.74
CA PRO A 41 20.56 7.96 -10.21
C PRO A 41 21.93 7.84 -10.88
N LYS A 42 22.99 8.45 -10.32
CA LYS A 42 24.29 8.59 -11.01
C LYS A 42 25.45 8.04 -10.18
N HIS A 43 26.54 7.71 -10.87
CA HIS A 43 27.81 7.35 -10.23
C HIS A 43 28.25 8.46 -9.24
N GLY A 44 28.71 8.05 -8.06
CA GLY A 44 29.16 8.91 -6.99
C GLY A 44 28.03 9.50 -6.14
N ASN A 45 26.76 9.39 -6.56
CA ASN A 45 25.66 9.84 -5.71
C ASN A 45 25.54 8.98 -4.47
N PHE A 46 25.27 9.62 -3.34
CA PHE A 46 25.11 8.93 -2.07
C PHE A 46 24.00 9.53 -1.20
N LEU A 47 23.55 8.70 -0.25
CA LEU A 47 22.67 9.08 0.85
C LEU A 47 23.00 8.30 2.12
N LEU A 48 22.63 8.84 3.27
CA LEU A 48 22.60 8.13 4.55
C LEU A 48 21.18 7.68 4.86
N ARG A 49 21.05 6.46 5.40
CA ARG A 49 19.78 5.91 5.87
C ARG A 49 19.99 5.10 7.13
N ALA A 50 18.99 5.04 7.98
CA ALA A 50 18.95 4.12 9.12
C ALA A 50 18.37 2.77 8.69
N SER A 51 19.00 1.67 9.10
CA SER A 51 18.54 0.32 8.79
C SER A 51 18.88 -0.62 9.94
N GLU A 52 17.99 -1.58 10.18
CA GLU A 52 18.25 -2.61 11.18
C GLU A 52 19.29 -3.61 10.66
N VAL A 53 20.36 -3.82 11.42
CA VAL A 53 21.45 -4.76 11.16
C VAL A 53 21.68 -5.55 12.45
N HIS A 54 21.51 -6.88 12.39
CA HIS A 54 21.62 -7.77 13.56
C HIS A 54 20.80 -7.31 14.78
N GLY A 55 19.56 -6.85 14.57
CA GLY A 55 18.67 -6.39 15.65
C GLY A 55 18.95 -4.98 16.18
N LYS A 56 19.98 -4.29 15.68
CA LYS A 56 20.32 -2.92 16.07
C LYS A 56 20.13 -1.95 14.92
N MET A 57 19.52 -0.80 15.20
CA MET A 57 19.44 0.28 14.22
C MET A 57 20.83 0.86 13.98
N SER A 58 21.27 0.80 12.73
CA SER A 58 22.60 1.23 12.31
C SER A 58 22.49 2.20 11.14
N MET A 59 23.40 3.15 11.08
CA MET A 59 23.48 4.09 9.97
C MET A 59 24.23 3.44 8.81
N ILE A 60 23.64 3.53 7.62
CA ILE A 60 24.17 2.95 6.39
C ILE A 60 24.37 4.06 5.35
N LEU A 61 25.59 4.18 4.85
CA LEU A 61 25.92 4.97 3.68
C LEU A 61 25.64 4.15 2.42
N SER A 62 24.69 4.61 1.60
CA SER A 62 24.35 3.99 0.32
C SER A 62 24.92 4.83 -0.81
N VAL A 63 25.68 4.22 -1.72
CA VAL A 63 26.40 4.90 -2.81
C VAL A 63 26.15 4.18 -4.13
N ARG A 64 25.78 4.92 -5.18
CA ARG A 64 25.76 4.40 -6.55
C ARG A 64 27.16 4.55 -7.14
N TYR A 65 27.82 3.45 -7.45
CA TYR A 65 29.18 3.44 -7.99
C TYR A 65 29.27 2.35 -9.05
N ASP A 66 29.81 2.68 -10.22
CA ASP A 66 29.89 1.78 -11.40
C ASP A 66 28.58 1.05 -11.72
N GLY A 67 27.47 1.79 -11.69
CA GLY A 67 26.13 1.27 -11.94
C GLY A 67 25.54 0.43 -10.81
N LYS A 68 26.34 0.04 -9.81
CA LYS A 68 25.91 -0.81 -8.69
C LYS A 68 25.63 0.00 -7.43
N LEU A 69 24.75 -0.53 -6.59
CA LEU A 69 24.49 0.03 -5.26
C LEU A 69 25.43 -0.61 -4.23
N HIS A 70 26.28 0.20 -3.61
CA HIS A 70 27.14 -0.17 -2.50
C HIS A 70 26.55 0.34 -1.18
N ASN A 71 26.68 -0.44 -0.11
CA ASN A 71 26.17 -0.11 1.22
C ASN A 71 27.27 -0.31 2.25
N PHE A 72 27.56 0.73 3.03
CA PHE A 72 28.60 0.72 4.06
C PHE A 72 27.99 1.05 5.41
N GLY A 73 28.24 0.21 6.42
CA GLY A 73 27.89 0.55 7.79
C GLY A 73 28.79 1.68 8.30
N VAL A 74 28.19 2.72 8.87
CA VAL A 74 28.92 3.75 9.59
C VAL A 74 29.17 3.21 11.00
N ASN A 75 30.43 2.99 11.34
CA ASN A 75 30.80 2.55 12.68
C ASN A 75 30.79 3.75 13.64
N SER A 76 30.50 3.49 14.91
CA SER A 76 30.56 4.47 15.98
C SER A 76 31.10 3.85 17.26
N ASP A 77 31.83 4.61 18.06
CA ASP A 77 32.29 4.19 19.39
C ASP A 77 31.44 4.82 20.52
N ALA A 78 31.71 4.42 21.76
CA ALA A 78 30.99 4.92 22.94
C ALA A 78 31.22 6.42 23.23
N ILE A 79 32.28 7.01 22.66
CA ILE A 79 32.66 8.42 22.83
C ILE A 79 32.06 9.28 21.70
N GLY A 80 31.40 8.65 20.70
CA GLY A 80 30.70 9.31 19.61
C GLY A 80 31.58 9.64 18.40
N ASN A 81 32.72 8.96 18.20
CA ASN A 81 33.48 9.10 16.96
C ASN A 81 32.96 8.14 15.89
N PHE A 82 33.02 8.56 14.62
CA PHE A 82 32.52 7.81 13.46
C PHE A 82 33.62 7.43 12.46
N TRP A 83 33.48 6.28 11.79
CA TRP A 83 34.38 5.84 10.71
C TRP A 83 33.79 4.76 9.80
N PHE A 84 34.46 4.54 8.66
CA PHE A 84 34.23 3.38 7.78
C PHE A 84 35.34 2.32 7.92
N GLU A 85 36.56 2.65 7.51
CA GLU A 85 37.73 1.76 7.54
C GLU A 85 38.98 2.51 8.02
N GLY A 86 39.93 1.79 8.63
CA GLY A 86 41.22 2.33 9.04
C GLY A 86 41.15 3.09 10.37
N THR A 87 42.07 4.03 10.56
CA THR A 87 42.30 4.75 11.83
C THR A 87 41.70 6.15 11.86
N HIS A 88 41.26 6.71 10.72
CA HIS A 88 40.67 8.04 10.66
C HIS A 88 39.27 8.04 11.31
N ARG A 89 39.01 9.05 12.15
CA ARG A 89 37.81 9.16 13.00
C ARG A 89 37.36 10.62 13.00
N GLU A 90 36.06 10.85 12.92
CA GLU A 90 35.48 12.19 13.00
C GLU A 90 34.39 12.28 14.06
N LYS A 91 34.10 13.49 14.53
CA LYS A 91 33.10 13.74 15.59
C LYS A 91 31.67 13.71 15.08
N THR A 92 31.46 14.03 13.81
CA THR A 92 30.16 13.93 13.16
C THR A 92 30.27 13.11 11.88
N VAL A 93 29.16 12.50 11.46
CA VAL A 93 29.11 11.75 10.20
C VAL A 93 29.28 12.71 9.01
N GLU A 94 28.77 13.93 9.10
CA GLU A 94 29.00 14.99 8.11
C GLU A 94 30.50 15.25 7.89
N GLN A 95 31.25 15.46 8.98
CA GLN A 95 32.70 15.66 8.91
C GLN A 95 33.40 14.47 8.26
N LEU A 96 33.01 13.24 8.63
CA LEU A 96 33.53 12.01 8.03
C LEU A 96 33.30 11.96 6.51
N LEU A 97 32.08 12.26 6.06
CA LEU A 97 31.74 12.26 4.64
C LEU A 97 32.49 13.37 3.89
N GLN A 98 32.54 14.56 4.46
CA GLN A 98 33.25 15.70 3.88
C GLN A 98 34.75 15.43 3.75
N TRP A 99 35.36 14.75 4.72
CA TRP A 99 36.75 14.32 4.64
C TRP A 99 36.99 13.36 3.47
N HIS A 100 36.14 12.35 3.29
CA HIS A 100 36.22 11.42 2.16
C HIS A 100 36.07 12.12 0.80
N ILE A 101 35.14 13.07 0.69
CA ILE A 101 34.91 13.87 -0.52
C ILE A 101 36.13 14.75 -0.82
N THR A 102 36.59 15.52 0.17
CA THR A 102 37.65 16.52 -0.01
C THR A 102 39.00 15.86 -0.36
N ASN A 103 39.31 14.73 0.27
CA ASN A 103 40.58 14.03 0.06
C ASN A 103 40.53 12.98 -1.07
N GLY A 104 39.34 12.71 -1.64
CA GLY A 104 39.16 11.69 -2.68
C GLY A 104 39.51 10.26 -2.23
N ILE A 105 39.38 10.00 -0.93
CA ILE A 105 39.74 8.72 -0.29
C ILE A 105 38.54 7.77 -0.39
N PRO A 106 38.73 6.53 -0.89
CA PRO A 106 37.63 5.58 -0.98
C PRO A 106 37.12 5.16 0.40
N ILE A 107 35.82 4.83 0.48
CA ILE A 107 35.15 4.40 1.71
C ILE A 107 35.81 3.14 2.31
N THR A 108 36.16 2.19 1.44
CA THR A 108 37.05 1.08 1.79
C THR A 108 38.06 0.84 0.68
N LYS A 109 39.28 0.40 1.04
CA LYS A 109 40.36 0.08 0.10
C LYS A 109 39.93 -0.98 -0.92
N ILE A 110 39.21 -2.02 -0.45
CA ILE A 110 38.76 -3.13 -1.30
C ILE A 110 37.68 -2.68 -2.28
N SER A 111 36.73 -1.85 -1.84
CA SER A 111 35.63 -1.44 -2.71
C SER A 111 36.05 -0.39 -3.74
N GLY A 112 37.06 0.43 -3.42
CA GLY A 112 37.48 1.56 -4.26
C GLY A 112 36.43 2.67 -4.41
N VAL A 113 35.28 2.55 -3.73
CA VAL A 113 34.15 3.47 -3.89
C VAL A 113 34.48 4.84 -3.32
N LYS A 114 34.40 5.87 -4.15
CA LYS A 114 34.59 7.27 -3.77
C LYS A 114 33.26 8.02 -3.77
N LEU A 115 33.13 9.00 -2.87
CA LEU A 115 31.95 9.84 -2.80
C LEU A 115 32.02 10.96 -3.83
N GLY A 116 30.88 11.20 -4.48
CA GLY A 116 30.63 12.37 -5.29
C GLY A 116 29.72 13.34 -4.54
N ALA A 117 28.50 13.52 -5.06
CA ALA A 117 27.53 14.47 -4.50
C ALA A 117 26.42 13.76 -3.69
N PRO A 118 26.00 14.32 -2.54
CA PRO A 118 24.81 13.85 -1.84
C PRO A 118 23.56 14.07 -2.70
N ILE A 119 22.53 13.28 -2.47
CA ILE A 119 21.19 13.56 -2.99
C ILE A 119 20.33 14.26 -1.94
N SER A 120 19.50 15.20 -2.37
CA SER A 120 18.52 15.85 -1.50
C SER A 120 17.41 14.87 -1.09
N LYS A 121 16.72 15.19 0.01
CA LYS A 121 15.49 14.50 0.38
C LYS A 121 14.43 14.69 -0.72
N PRO A 122 13.75 13.63 -1.17
CA PRO A 122 12.61 13.76 -2.08
C PRO A 122 11.43 14.47 -1.43
N ASP A 123 10.64 15.18 -2.23
CA ASP A 123 9.46 15.96 -1.77
C ASP A 123 8.35 15.12 -1.11
N TRP A 124 8.37 13.80 -1.31
CA TRP A 124 7.42 12.88 -0.67
C TRP A 124 7.88 12.44 0.72
N ILE A 125 9.09 12.78 1.16
CA ILE A 125 9.50 12.60 2.56
C ILE A 125 8.93 13.78 3.35
N ILE A 126 8.10 13.45 4.34
CA ILE A 126 7.37 14.41 5.16
C ILE A 126 8.01 14.43 6.56
N ASP A 127 8.19 15.63 7.10
CA ASP A 127 8.67 15.80 8.48
C ASP A 127 7.57 15.41 9.47
N HIS A 128 7.94 14.69 10.52
CA HIS A 128 7.00 14.19 11.54
C HIS A 128 6.20 15.31 12.20
N GLU A 129 6.84 16.46 12.42
CA GLU A 129 6.27 17.66 13.04
C GLU A 129 5.20 18.33 12.17
N SER A 130 5.20 18.06 10.86
CA SER A 130 4.18 18.59 9.94
C SER A 130 2.85 17.83 10.01
N VAL A 131 2.79 16.71 10.73
CA VAL A 131 1.60 15.85 10.85
C VAL A 131 0.97 16.03 12.23
N ILE A 132 -0.22 16.64 12.27
CA ILE A 132 -0.96 16.92 13.50
C ILE A 132 -2.16 15.98 13.60
N PHE A 133 -2.10 14.99 14.48
CA PHE A 133 -3.17 14.01 14.66
C PHE A 133 -4.44 14.64 15.26
N ILE A 134 -5.60 14.28 14.69
CA ILE A 134 -6.92 14.76 15.12
C ILE A 134 -7.70 13.65 15.82
N LYS A 135 -7.95 12.53 15.12
CA LYS A 135 -8.75 11.40 15.66
C LYS A 135 -8.37 10.07 15.03
N LYS A 136 -8.55 8.99 15.78
CA LYS A 136 -8.47 7.62 15.24
C LYS A 136 -9.63 7.35 14.28
N LEU A 137 -9.32 6.77 13.12
CA LEU A 137 -10.31 6.32 12.12
C LEU A 137 -10.51 4.80 12.17
N GLY A 138 -9.45 4.05 12.45
CA GLY A 138 -9.50 2.60 12.49
C GLY A 138 -8.18 1.96 12.88
N GLU A 139 -8.13 0.64 12.79
CA GLU A 139 -6.95 -0.16 13.10
C GLU A 139 -6.77 -1.21 12.00
N GLY A 140 -5.55 -1.31 11.50
CA GLY A 140 -5.15 -2.28 10.46
C GLY A 140 -4.05 -3.20 10.95
N ALA A 141 -3.55 -4.04 10.04
CA ALA A 141 -2.55 -5.07 10.37
C ALA A 141 -1.23 -4.51 10.95
N PHE A 142 -0.81 -3.33 10.50
CA PHE A 142 0.45 -2.69 10.91
C PHE A 142 0.32 -1.78 12.14
N GLY A 143 -0.90 -1.31 12.44
CA GLY A 143 -1.12 -0.30 13.45
C GLY A 143 -2.37 0.53 13.19
N GLU A 144 -2.34 1.79 13.61
CA GLU A 144 -3.51 2.66 13.65
C GLU A 144 -3.61 3.52 12.38
N VAL A 145 -4.84 3.73 11.91
CA VAL A 145 -5.15 4.73 10.89
C VAL A 145 -5.88 5.89 11.56
N SER A 146 -5.36 7.10 11.38
CA SER A 146 -5.88 8.32 12.02
C SER A 146 -6.07 9.44 11.02
N LEU A 147 -7.06 10.29 11.27
CA LEU A 147 -7.21 11.59 10.62
C LEU A 147 -6.17 12.53 11.22
N ALA A 148 -5.46 13.24 10.37
CA ALA A 148 -4.52 14.28 10.74
C ALA A 148 -4.65 15.49 9.80
N GLU A 149 -4.12 16.63 10.21
CA GLU A 149 -3.80 17.73 9.31
C GLU A 149 -2.32 17.64 8.94
N CYS A 150 -1.99 17.87 7.67
CA CYS A 150 -0.61 17.95 7.21
C CYS A 150 -0.39 19.21 6.38
N GLU A 151 0.72 19.90 6.61
CA GLU A 151 1.11 21.05 5.78
C GLU A 151 1.84 20.57 4.53
N ILE A 152 1.22 20.75 3.37
CA ILE A 152 1.73 20.32 2.07
C ILE A 152 1.76 21.55 1.16
N GLY A 153 2.96 21.96 0.71
CA GLY A 153 3.11 23.14 -0.15
C GLY A 153 2.59 24.44 0.47
N GLY A 154 2.70 24.57 1.80
CA GLY A 154 2.20 25.73 2.56
C GLY A 154 0.68 25.76 2.79
N GLN A 155 -0.04 24.67 2.45
CA GLN A 155 -1.46 24.53 2.72
C GLN A 155 -1.72 23.40 3.71
N LYS A 156 -2.61 23.65 4.68
CA LYS A 156 -3.09 22.60 5.58
C LYS A 156 -4.14 21.76 4.86
N VAL A 157 -3.93 20.46 4.82
CA VAL A 157 -4.82 19.49 4.18
C VAL A 157 -5.16 18.39 5.17
N GLU A 158 -6.42 17.96 5.20
CA GLU A 158 -6.82 16.77 5.93
C GLU A 158 -6.30 15.51 5.23
N VAL A 159 -5.65 14.64 5.99
CA VAL A 159 -4.99 13.43 5.51
C VAL A 159 -5.34 12.21 6.36
N ALA A 160 -5.26 11.03 5.75
CA ALA A 160 -5.28 9.77 6.47
C ALA A 160 -3.84 9.31 6.72
N VAL A 161 -3.51 9.02 7.98
CA VAL A 161 -2.16 8.63 8.40
C VAL A 161 -2.20 7.20 8.95
N LYS A 162 -1.51 6.28 8.27
CA LYS A 162 -1.30 4.90 8.74
C LYS A 162 0.03 4.87 9.49
N THR A 163 -0.01 4.51 10.77
CA THR A 163 1.17 4.45 11.64
C THR A 163 1.61 3.00 11.86
N MET A 164 2.93 2.80 11.93
CA MET A 164 3.52 1.52 12.33
C MET A 164 3.94 1.58 13.81
N ARG A 165 3.51 0.60 14.61
CA ARG A 165 3.87 0.52 16.05
C ARG A 165 5.39 0.33 16.24
N CYS A 166 5.97 0.95 17.28
CA CYS A 166 7.43 0.96 17.52
C CYS A 166 8.09 -0.42 17.70
N GLN A 167 7.34 -1.46 18.08
CA GLN A 167 7.87 -2.79 18.42
C GLN A 167 7.59 -3.86 17.36
N MET A 168 7.60 -3.47 16.09
CA MET A 168 7.32 -4.40 14.99
C MET A 168 8.59 -5.04 14.45
N THR A 169 8.49 -6.31 14.04
CA THR A 169 9.63 -7.07 13.51
C THR A 169 10.16 -6.44 12.22
N ARG A 170 11.39 -6.81 11.85
CA ARG A 170 12.02 -6.36 10.59
C ARG A 170 11.16 -6.67 9.37
N GLU A 171 10.48 -7.82 9.37
CA GLU A 171 9.59 -8.28 8.30
C GLU A 171 8.35 -7.39 8.20
N THR A 172 7.72 -7.07 9.33
CA THR A 172 6.56 -6.17 9.38
C THR A 172 6.93 -4.76 8.90
N ARG A 173 8.09 -4.23 9.32
CA ARG A 173 8.61 -2.96 8.80
C ARG A 173 8.85 -3.01 7.31
N ALA A 174 9.35 -4.14 6.79
CA ALA A 174 9.57 -4.31 5.37
C ALA A 174 8.29 -4.40 4.55
N ALA A 175 7.25 -5.03 5.09
CA ALA A 175 5.93 -5.04 4.48
C ALA A 175 5.30 -3.63 4.48
N PHE A 176 5.40 -2.88 5.57
CA PHE A 176 4.93 -1.49 5.66
C PHE A 176 5.61 -0.58 4.62
N MET A 177 6.95 -0.65 4.51
CA MET A 177 7.69 0.11 3.50
C MET A 177 7.45 -0.41 2.07
N LYS A 178 7.12 -1.70 1.89
CA LYS A 178 6.70 -2.25 0.59
C LYS A 178 5.36 -1.62 0.16
N GLU A 179 4.37 -1.57 1.04
CA GLU A 179 3.07 -0.96 0.77
C GLU A 179 3.25 0.49 0.29
N ALA A 180 4.01 1.29 1.03
CA ALA A 180 4.32 2.66 0.68
C ALA A 180 4.96 2.81 -0.72
N ARG A 181 5.97 1.99 -1.02
CA ARG A 181 6.63 1.97 -2.34
C ARG A 181 5.68 1.63 -3.47
N LEU A 182 4.79 0.65 -3.26
CA LEU A 182 3.78 0.26 -4.25
C LEU A 182 2.85 1.43 -4.55
N MET A 183 2.29 2.05 -3.50
CA MET A 183 1.37 3.17 -3.63
C MET A 183 2.00 4.35 -4.38
N ARG A 184 3.29 4.62 -4.17
CA ARG A 184 4.02 5.71 -4.88
C ARG A 184 4.07 5.54 -6.40
N LYS A 185 3.90 4.32 -6.92
CA LYS A 185 3.89 4.04 -8.36
C LYS A 185 2.52 4.31 -9.01
N TYR A 186 1.50 4.54 -8.20
CA TYR A 186 0.11 4.61 -8.66
C TYR A 186 -0.44 6.03 -8.64
N SER A 187 -1.05 6.43 -9.76
CA SER A 187 -1.74 7.70 -9.91
C SER A 187 -2.96 7.45 -10.79
N HIS A 188 -4.13 7.37 -10.15
CA HIS A 188 -5.40 7.06 -10.81
C HIS A 188 -6.55 7.60 -9.95
N PRO A 189 -7.65 8.14 -10.55
CA PRO A 189 -8.76 8.68 -9.78
C PRO A 189 -9.38 7.68 -8.80
N HIS A 190 -9.38 6.40 -9.13
CA HIS A 190 -10.00 5.33 -8.32
C HIS A 190 -9.03 4.51 -7.45
N ILE A 191 -7.82 5.02 -7.21
CA ILE A 191 -6.85 4.42 -6.28
C ILE A 191 -6.51 5.47 -5.21
N VAL A 192 -6.43 5.06 -3.94
CA VAL A 192 -5.98 5.95 -2.87
C VAL A 192 -4.58 6.46 -3.17
N ARG A 193 -4.44 7.78 -3.25
CA ARG A 193 -3.19 8.48 -3.48
C ARG A 193 -2.40 8.57 -2.19
N ILE A 194 -1.15 8.11 -2.27
CA ILE A 194 -0.14 8.44 -1.26
C ILE A 194 0.32 9.89 -1.45
N ILE A 195 0.43 10.62 -0.35
CA ILE A 195 0.97 11.97 -0.30
C ILE A 195 2.46 11.89 0.02
N GLY A 196 2.83 11.12 1.05
CA GLY A 196 4.22 10.98 1.45
C GLY A 196 4.45 10.04 2.62
N LEU A 197 5.68 10.05 3.11
CA LEU A 197 6.18 9.17 4.15
C LEU A 197 6.94 9.95 5.21
N ALA A 198 6.58 9.76 6.48
CA ALA A 198 7.37 10.25 7.59
C ALA A 198 8.22 9.08 8.12
N VAL A 199 9.53 9.13 7.83
CA VAL A 199 10.48 8.03 8.12
C VAL A 199 11.69 8.47 8.93
N HIS A 200 11.73 9.72 9.40
CA HIS A 200 12.88 10.23 10.15
C HIS A 200 12.88 9.76 11.62
N ALA A 201 11.70 9.70 12.24
CA ALA A 201 11.52 9.21 13.60
C ALA A 201 10.45 8.10 13.68
N HIS A 202 10.29 7.53 14.87
CA HIS A 202 9.17 6.66 15.18
C HIS A 202 7.98 7.49 15.72
N PRO A 203 6.73 7.07 15.46
CA PRO A 203 6.34 5.94 14.61
C PRO A 203 6.54 6.27 13.12
N LEU A 204 6.81 5.26 12.28
CA LEU A 204 6.83 5.45 10.83
C LEU A 204 5.40 5.71 10.34
N MET A 205 5.24 6.61 9.37
CA MET A 205 3.92 7.04 8.89
C MET A 205 3.81 6.98 7.37
N ILE A 206 2.68 6.45 6.88
CA ILE A 206 2.22 6.60 5.49
C ILE A 206 1.11 7.64 5.50
N VAL A 207 1.33 8.76 4.81
CA VAL A 207 0.39 9.87 4.69
C VAL A 207 -0.34 9.75 3.35
N MET A 208 -1.67 9.69 3.38
CA MET A 208 -2.53 9.40 2.23
C MET A 208 -3.65 10.44 2.11
N GLU A 209 -4.26 10.54 0.92
CA GLU A 209 -5.47 11.34 0.74
C GLU A 209 -6.58 10.88 1.69
N MET A 210 -7.33 11.86 2.24
CA MET A 210 -8.45 11.55 3.12
C MET A 210 -9.69 11.15 2.33
N CYS A 211 -10.32 10.05 2.74
CA CYS A 211 -11.61 9.58 2.24
C CYS A 211 -12.67 9.74 3.35
N PRO A 212 -13.32 10.92 3.46
CA PRO A 212 -14.13 11.29 4.62
C PRO A 212 -15.39 10.44 4.79
N HIS A 213 -15.89 9.84 3.73
CA HIS A 213 -17.08 8.98 3.77
C HIS A 213 -16.77 7.52 4.14
N GLY A 214 -15.50 7.22 4.45
CA GLY A 214 -15.08 5.93 4.96
C GLY A 214 -15.17 4.82 3.93
N SER A 215 -15.31 3.57 4.40
CA SER A 215 -15.41 2.42 3.51
C SER A 215 -16.78 2.30 2.85
N LEU A 216 -16.79 1.81 1.61
CA LEU A 216 -17.98 1.49 0.84
C LEU A 216 -18.87 0.49 1.60
N LEU A 217 -18.28 -0.48 2.30
CA LEU A 217 -19.02 -1.41 3.15
C LEU A 217 -19.86 -0.68 4.23
N SER A 218 -19.23 0.24 4.97
CA SER A 218 -19.92 1.03 6.00
C SER A 218 -20.99 1.93 5.39
N TYR A 219 -20.70 2.54 4.24
CA TYR A 219 -21.65 3.36 3.49
C TYR A 219 -22.89 2.56 3.06
N LEU A 220 -22.70 1.39 2.44
CA LEU A 220 -23.79 0.54 1.96
C LEU A 220 -24.68 0.07 3.12
N ARG A 221 -24.08 -0.33 4.24
CA ARG A 221 -24.82 -0.73 5.45
C ARG A 221 -25.62 0.41 6.06
N LYS A 222 -25.03 1.62 6.11
CA LYS A 222 -25.70 2.83 6.63
C LYS A 222 -26.84 3.31 5.73
N ASN A 223 -26.68 3.15 4.41
CA ASN A 223 -27.63 3.57 3.38
C ASN A 223 -28.38 2.37 2.76
N LYS A 224 -28.58 1.31 3.54
CA LYS A 224 -29.33 0.13 3.14
C LYS A 224 -30.68 0.53 2.56
N THR A 225 -31.06 -0.07 1.44
CA THR A 225 -32.26 0.27 0.63
C THR A 225 -32.37 1.72 0.12
N LYS A 226 -31.44 2.63 0.45
CA LYS A 226 -31.45 4.04 0.00
C LYS A 226 -30.53 4.29 -1.17
N THR A 227 -29.42 3.55 -1.25
CA THR A 227 -28.53 3.56 -2.42
C THR A 227 -29.37 3.20 -3.65
N THR A 228 -29.23 3.91 -4.75
CA THR A 228 -29.99 3.68 -5.99
C THR A 228 -29.31 2.64 -6.88
N LEU A 229 -30.03 2.13 -7.90
CA LEU A 229 -29.42 1.23 -8.90
C LEU A 229 -28.31 1.91 -9.70
N SER A 230 -28.48 3.20 -10.00
CA SER A 230 -27.47 4.01 -10.72
C SER A 230 -26.20 4.17 -9.90
N GLU A 231 -26.31 4.48 -8.61
CA GLU A 231 -25.14 4.58 -7.72
C GLU A 231 -24.40 3.25 -7.56
N ARG A 232 -25.13 2.14 -7.45
CA ARG A 232 -24.52 0.80 -7.42
C ARG A 232 -23.75 0.48 -8.68
N LEU A 233 -24.32 0.77 -9.85
CA LEU A 233 -23.64 0.60 -11.13
C LEU A 233 -22.39 1.50 -11.20
N ARG A 234 -22.48 2.76 -10.77
CA ARG A 234 -21.33 3.68 -10.69
C ARG A 234 -20.23 3.09 -9.81
N PHE A 235 -20.54 2.62 -8.60
CA PHE A 235 -19.54 2.00 -7.72
C PHE A 235 -18.85 0.81 -8.39
N CYS A 236 -19.60 -0.07 -9.08
CA CYS A 236 -19.01 -1.16 -9.85
C CYS A 236 -18.07 -0.66 -10.97
N ILE A 237 -18.48 0.37 -11.73
CA ILE A 237 -17.69 0.95 -12.82
C ILE A 237 -16.39 1.56 -12.28
N GLU A 238 -16.47 2.38 -11.24
CA GLU A 238 -15.32 3.06 -10.65
C GLU A 238 -14.33 2.07 -10.02
N SER A 239 -14.82 1.06 -9.30
CA SER A 239 -14.00 -0.06 -8.81
C SER A 239 -13.33 -0.83 -9.96
N ALA A 240 -14.07 -1.14 -11.03
CA ALA A 240 -13.51 -1.82 -12.20
C ALA A 240 -12.45 -0.98 -12.93
N ASP A 241 -12.62 0.35 -12.96
CA ASP A 241 -11.68 1.28 -13.60
C ASP A 241 -10.36 1.33 -12.84
N GLY A 242 -10.42 1.41 -11.50
CA GLY A 242 -9.24 1.28 -10.64
C GLY A 242 -8.53 -0.06 -10.80
N LEU A 243 -9.29 -1.16 -10.85
CA LEU A 243 -8.70 -2.51 -11.01
C LEU A 243 -8.12 -2.75 -12.41
N ALA A 244 -8.72 -2.21 -13.46
CA ALA A 244 -8.16 -2.25 -14.81
C ALA A 244 -6.83 -1.47 -14.88
N TYR A 245 -6.71 -0.37 -14.13
CA TYR A 245 -5.44 0.34 -13.98
C TYR A 245 -4.39 -0.51 -13.26
N LEU A 246 -4.74 -1.17 -12.14
CA LEU A 246 -3.84 -2.07 -11.42
C LEU A 246 -3.41 -3.27 -12.27
N GLU A 247 -4.32 -3.88 -13.02
CA GLU A 247 -4.05 -4.96 -13.98
C GLU A 247 -3.03 -4.48 -15.03
N LYS A 248 -3.22 -3.29 -15.61
CA LYS A 248 -2.25 -2.68 -16.55
C LYS A 248 -0.89 -2.43 -15.92
N LYS A 249 -0.85 -2.11 -14.62
CA LYS A 249 0.40 -1.96 -13.85
C LYS A 249 0.98 -3.29 -13.36
N GLN A 250 0.36 -4.42 -13.70
CA GLN A 250 0.74 -5.76 -13.26
C GLN A 250 0.78 -5.88 -11.73
N CYS A 251 -0.11 -5.14 -11.05
CA CYS A 251 -0.26 -5.16 -9.60
C CYS A 251 -1.34 -6.16 -9.21
N LEU A 252 -0.95 -7.16 -8.43
CA LEU A 252 -1.81 -8.14 -7.78
C LEU A 252 -2.22 -7.60 -6.40
N HIS A 253 -3.50 -7.28 -6.19
CA HIS A 253 -4.00 -6.63 -4.98
C HIS A 253 -4.22 -7.61 -3.81
N ARG A 254 -4.88 -8.76 -4.08
CA ARG A 254 -5.12 -9.89 -3.16
C ARG A 254 -6.16 -9.69 -2.05
N ASP A 255 -6.66 -8.47 -1.87
CA ASP A 255 -7.69 -8.16 -0.86
C ASP A 255 -8.78 -7.20 -1.38
N ILE A 256 -9.33 -7.51 -2.55
CA ILE A 256 -10.45 -6.74 -3.13
C ILE A 256 -11.75 -7.09 -2.39
N ALA A 257 -12.34 -6.09 -1.73
CA ALA A 257 -13.60 -6.20 -1.00
C ALA A 257 -14.20 -4.80 -0.75
N ALA A 258 -15.49 -4.72 -0.41
CA ALA A 258 -16.14 -3.43 -0.13
C ALA A 258 -15.55 -2.70 1.08
N ARG A 259 -14.94 -3.43 2.03
CA ARG A 259 -14.22 -2.83 3.18
C ARG A 259 -12.96 -2.07 2.78
N ASN A 260 -12.34 -2.45 1.66
CA ASN A 260 -11.08 -1.87 1.15
C ASN A 260 -11.31 -0.91 -0.04
N CYS A 261 -12.57 -0.65 -0.38
CA CYS A 261 -12.95 0.48 -1.23
C CYS A 261 -13.38 1.63 -0.32
N LEU A 262 -12.76 2.79 -0.44
CA LEU A 262 -13.11 4.00 0.31
C LEU A 262 -13.90 4.98 -0.58
N LEU A 263 -14.64 5.89 0.05
CA LEU A 263 -15.38 6.95 -0.62
C LEU A 263 -14.72 8.30 -0.34
N SER A 264 -14.33 8.98 -1.42
CA SER A 264 -13.79 10.34 -1.38
C SER A 264 -14.85 11.37 -0.96
N LEU A 265 -14.45 12.64 -0.84
CA LEU A 265 -15.36 13.75 -0.53
C LEU A 265 -16.51 13.89 -1.55
N THR A 266 -16.33 13.40 -2.78
CA THR A 266 -17.33 13.47 -3.86
C THR A 266 -18.02 12.12 -4.12
N ASP A 267 -17.96 11.19 -3.15
CA ASP A 267 -18.51 9.83 -3.26
C ASP A 267 -17.92 8.98 -4.39
N GLN A 268 -16.76 9.35 -4.92
CA GLN A 268 -15.99 8.50 -5.85
C GLN A 268 -15.26 7.39 -5.08
N ILE A 269 -15.24 6.19 -5.66
CA ILE A 269 -14.49 5.04 -5.16
C ILE A 269 -12.99 5.29 -5.22
N LYS A 270 -12.29 4.88 -4.16
CA LYS A 270 -10.85 4.82 -4.01
C LYS A 270 -10.43 3.45 -3.46
N ILE A 271 -9.78 2.63 -4.27
CA ILE A 271 -9.25 1.34 -3.81
C ILE A 271 -8.06 1.58 -2.88
N SER A 272 -8.05 0.91 -1.73
CA SER A 272 -7.08 1.08 -0.65
C SER A 272 -6.56 -0.28 -0.14
N ASP A 273 -5.66 -0.21 0.85
CA ASP A 273 -5.03 -1.34 1.55
C ASP A 273 -4.18 -2.25 0.66
N PHE A 274 -3.01 -1.74 0.29
CA PHE A 274 -2.02 -2.45 -0.53
C PHE A 274 -1.09 -3.36 0.31
N GLY A 275 -1.43 -3.62 1.57
CA GLY A 275 -0.57 -4.34 2.52
C GLY A 275 -0.22 -5.77 2.11
N LEU A 276 -1.10 -6.42 1.32
CA LEU A 276 -0.87 -7.76 0.77
C LEU A 276 -0.36 -7.75 -0.68
N SER A 277 -0.36 -6.59 -1.34
CA SER A 277 -0.18 -6.49 -2.78
C SER A 277 1.26 -6.80 -3.25
N ASP A 278 1.38 -7.15 -4.52
CA ASP A 278 2.67 -7.41 -5.18
C ASP A 278 2.65 -6.90 -6.63
N ASP A 279 3.74 -6.27 -7.07
CA ASP A 279 3.93 -5.74 -8.43
C ASP A 279 5.11 -6.40 -9.16
N LYS A 280 5.79 -7.35 -8.53
CA LYS A 280 6.91 -8.11 -9.13
C LYS A 280 6.46 -9.45 -9.68
N ARG A 281 5.31 -9.93 -9.23
CA ARG A 281 4.74 -11.23 -9.56
C ARG A 281 3.28 -11.08 -9.91
N THR A 282 2.92 -11.46 -11.11
CA THR A 282 1.52 -11.57 -11.55
C THR A 282 0.88 -12.87 -11.08
N GLU A 283 1.68 -13.81 -10.60
CA GLU A 283 1.29 -15.08 -9.99
C GLU A 283 2.20 -15.42 -8.81
N MET A 284 1.64 -15.87 -7.70
CA MET A 284 2.42 -16.28 -6.54
C MET A 284 1.73 -17.35 -5.70
N HIS A 285 2.53 -18.27 -5.16
CA HIS A 285 2.13 -19.16 -4.09
C HIS A 285 2.36 -18.48 -2.74
N ASP A 286 1.34 -18.44 -1.89
CA ASP A 286 1.49 -17.95 -0.52
C ASP A 286 1.07 -19.00 0.50
N ASP A 287 2.05 -19.63 1.12
CA ASP A 287 1.84 -20.67 2.12
C ASP A 287 1.31 -20.17 3.46
N THR A 288 1.38 -18.86 3.71
CA THR A 288 0.93 -18.23 4.94
C THR A 288 -0.59 -18.00 4.93
N LEU A 289 -1.35 -19.11 4.90
CA LEU A 289 -2.81 -19.11 5.05
C LEU A 289 -3.24 -18.85 6.49
N GLY A 290 -2.89 -17.68 7.03
CA GLY A 290 -3.44 -17.19 8.29
C GLY A 290 -4.93 -16.82 8.16
N LYS A 291 -5.33 -15.72 8.81
CA LYS A 291 -6.69 -15.14 8.72
C LYS A 291 -6.95 -14.51 7.34
N VAL A 292 -7.04 -15.31 6.29
CA VAL A 292 -7.35 -14.85 4.93
C VAL A 292 -8.88 -14.73 4.74
N PRO A 293 -9.35 -13.78 3.90
CA PRO A 293 -10.78 -13.55 3.69
C PRO A 293 -11.38 -14.60 2.74
N VAL A 294 -11.53 -15.84 3.23
CA VAL A 294 -11.89 -17.04 2.42
C VAL A 294 -13.03 -16.79 1.44
N LYS A 295 -14.08 -16.07 1.84
CA LYS A 295 -15.27 -15.84 1.02
C LYS A 295 -15.05 -14.94 -0.21
N TRP A 296 -13.91 -14.24 -0.28
CA TRP A 296 -13.49 -13.43 -1.43
C TRP A 296 -12.47 -14.15 -2.31
N LEU A 297 -11.91 -15.27 -1.86
CA LEU A 297 -10.84 -15.97 -2.58
C LEU A 297 -11.40 -16.76 -3.77
N ALA A 298 -10.60 -16.83 -4.83
CA ALA A 298 -10.90 -17.68 -5.98
C ALA A 298 -10.64 -19.17 -5.67
N PRO A 299 -11.25 -20.12 -6.40
CA PRO A 299 -11.10 -21.56 -6.16
C PRO A 299 -9.64 -22.03 -6.12
N GLU A 300 -8.81 -21.59 -7.07
CA GLU A 300 -7.38 -21.92 -7.16
C GLU A 300 -6.56 -21.33 -6.00
N VAL A 301 -7.01 -20.21 -5.43
CA VAL A 301 -6.37 -19.62 -4.25
C VAL A 301 -6.72 -20.42 -3.01
N MET A 302 -7.98 -20.85 -2.87
CA MET A 302 -8.40 -21.67 -1.73
C MET A 302 -7.74 -23.05 -1.72
N GLN A 303 -7.50 -23.62 -2.89
CA GLN A 303 -7.00 -24.98 -3.07
C GLN A 303 -5.48 -25.02 -3.15
N ASP A 304 -4.90 -24.24 -4.05
CA ASP A 304 -3.48 -24.30 -4.43
C ASP A 304 -2.71 -23.05 -3.97
N LYS A 305 -3.35 -22.15 -3.21
CA LYS A 305 -2.76 -20.90 -2.71
C LYS A 305 -2.17 -20.02 -3.82
N LEU A 306 -2.66 -20.19 -5.04
CA LEU A 306 -2.15 -19.52 -6.23
C LEU A 306 -2.92 -18.22 -6.45
N TYR A 307 -2.33 -17.11 -6.01
CA TYR A 307 -2.84 -15.78 -6.33
C TYR A 307 -2.40 -15.37 -7.73
N SER A 308 -3.29 -14.71 -8.46
CA SER A 308 -3.01 -14.12 -9.78
C SER A 308 -3.88 -12.90 -10.05
N LEU A 309 -3.59 -12.14 -11.11
CA LEU A 309 -4.49 -11.05 -11.54
C LEU A 309 -5.93 -11.57 -11.79
N LYS A 310 -6.09 -12.84 -12.21
CA LYS A 310 -7.41 -13.48 -12.39
C LYS A 310 -8.10 -13.83 -11.08
N SER A 311 -7.36 -13.98 -9.98
CA SER A 311 -7.96 -14.12 -8.64
C SER A 311 -8.55 -12.79 -8.14
N ASP A 312 -7.96 -11.65 -8.49
CA ASP A 312 -8.56 -10.34 -8.20
C ASP A 312 -9.85 -10.12 -9.02
N VAL A 313 -9.93 -10.63 -10.25
CA VAL A 313 -11.17 -10.62 -11.05
C VAL A 313 -12.30 -11.39 -10.35
N TRP A 314 -11.99 -12.54 -9.73
CA TRP A 314 -12.97 -13.28 -8.94
C TRP A 314 -13.46 -12.47 -7.73
N ALA A 315 -12.51 -11.88 -6.99
CA ALA A 315 -12.81 -11.04 -5.82
C ALA A 315 -13.64 -9.80 -6.21
N PHE A 316 -13.42 -9.23 -7.41
CA PHE A 316 -14.28 -8.18 -7.97
C PHE A 316 -15.73 -8.64 -8.16
N GLY A 317 -15.97 -9.88 -8.60
CA GLY A 317 -17.34 -10.43 -8.65
C GLY A 317 -18.01 -10.48 -7.28
N VAL A 318 -17.23 -10.77 -6.22
CA VAL A 318 -17.72 -10.71 -4.82
C VAL A 318 -18.01 -9.27 -4.40
N LEU A 319 -17.16 -8.32 -4.76
CA LEU A 319 -17.41 -6.88 -4.53
C LEU A 319 -18.69 -6.41 -5.23
N MET A 320 -18.93 -6.80 -6.48
CA MET A 320 -20.19 -6.48 -7.17
C MET A 320 -21.40 -7.00 -6.38
N TRP A 321 -21.31 -8.22 -5.86
CA TRP A 321 -22.38 -8.77 -5.03
C TRP A 321 -22.55 -7.99 -3.72
N GLU A 322 -21.46 -7.64 -3.03
CA GLU A 322 -21.52 -6.81 -1.81
C GLU A 322 -22.25 -5.48 -2.07
N ILE A 323 -21.97 -4.83 -3.20
CA ILE A 323 -22.60 -3.56 -3.61
C ILE A 323 -24.12 -3.72 -3.76
N TYR A 324 -24.58 -4.79 -4.41
CA TYR A 324 -26.02 -5.04 -4.62
C TYR A 324 -26.72 -5.63 -3.40
N ALA A 325 -25.97 -6.27 -2.50
CA ALA A 325 -26.48 -6.85 -1.26
C ALA A 325 -26.41 -5.88 -0.06
N ASP A 326 -26.25 -4.58 -0.31
CA ASP A 326 -26.13 -3.53 0.71
C ASP A 326 -25.06 -3.84 1.78
N GLY A 327 -23.93 -4.40 1.34
CA GLY A 327 -22.81 -4.75 2.21
C GLY A 327 -23.08 -5.96 3.12
N ALA A 328 -23.99 -6.85 2.73
CA ALA A 328 -24.16 -8.14 3.40
C ALA A 328 -22.87 -8.97 3.32
N ASP A 329 -22.71 -9.91 4.27
CA ASP A 329 -21.57 -10.83 4.23
C ASP A 329 -21.76 -11.85 3.10
N PRO A 330 -20.76 -12.06 2.20
CA PRO A 330 -20.87 -13.02 1.11
C PRO A 330 -21.18 -14.44 1.60
N TYR A 331 -21.86 -15.23 0.76
CA TYR A 331 -22.30 -16.59 1.10
C TYR A 331 -23.01 -16.63 2.47
N PRO A 332 -24.16 -15.92 2.60
CA PRO A 332 -24.84 -15.77 3.89
C PRO A 332 -25.25 -17.13 4.46
N GLY A 333 -25.13 -17.28 5.78
CA GLY A 333 -25.43 -18.53 6.49
C GLY A 333 -24.40 -19.66 6.32
N MET A 334 -23.33 -19.45 5.53
CA MET A 334 -22.28 -20.44 5.35
C MET A 334 -21.00 -20.07 6.09
N SER A 335 -20.39 -21.05 6.76
CA SER A 335 -19.02 -20.97 7.26
C SER A 335 -17.99 -20.95 6.11
N ASN A 336 -16.73 -20.60 6.41
CA ASN A 336 -15.64 -20.64 5.43
C ASN A 336 -15.45 -22.05 4.83
N LEU A 337 -15.56 -23.10 5.65
CA LEU A 337 -15.42 -24.49 5.21
C LEU A 337 -16.56 -24.89 4.25
N GLN A 338 -17.80 -24.56 4.60
CA GLN A 338 -18.97 -24.83 3.76
C GLN A 338 -18.91 -24.04 2.45
N THR A 339 -18.51 -22.76 2.51
CA THR A 339 -18.36 -21.90 1.33
C THR A 339 -17.36 -22.50 0.36
N ARG A 340 -16.18 -22.91 0.86
CA ARG A 340 -15.15 -23.58 0.05
C ARG A 340 -15.69 -24.85 -0.60
N ALA A 341 -16.36 -25.72 0.16
CA ALA A 341 -16.94 -26.96 -0.35
C ALA A 341 -17.98 -26.68 -1.46
N LYS A 342 -18.89 -25.72 -1.25
CA LYS A 342 -19.91 -25.33 -2.22
C LYS A 342 -19.31 -24.82 -3.54
N ILE A 343 -18.34 -23.91 -3.45
CA ILE A 343 -17.69 -23.33 -4.64
C ILE A 343 -16.93 -24.42 -5.41
N PHE A 344 -16.16 -25.25 -4.71
CA PHE A 344 -15.24 -26.18 -5.36
C PHE A 344 -15.90 -27.47 -5.84
N CYS A 345 -16.68 -28.11 -4.96
CA CYS A 345 -17.28 -29.42 -5.21
C CYS A 345 -18.58 -29.31 -6.01
N ASP A 346 -19.43 -28.35 -5.67
CA ASP A 346 -20.78 -28.24 -6.26
C ASP A 346 -20.83 -27.24 -7.43
N ASP A 347 -19.71 -26.57 -7.73
CA ASP A 347 -19.62 -25.42 -8.63
C ASP A 347 -20.67 -24.33 -8.35
N TYR A 348 -21.07 -24.20 -7.08
CA TYR A 348 -22.09 -23.26 -6.66
C TYR A 348 -21.58 -21.82 -6.69
N ARG A 349 -22.46 -20.88 -7.06
CA ARG A 349 -22.26 -19.43 -6.93
C ARG A 349 -23.42 -18.82 -6.16
N MET A 350 -23.13 -17.88 -5.27
CA MET A 350 -24.19 -17.22 -4.50
C MET A 350 -25.13 -16.42 -5.42
N PRO A 351 -26.46 -16.49 -5.22
CA PRO A 351 -27.39 -15.70 -6.01
C PRO A 351 -27.26 -14.22 -5.66
N PHE A 352 -27.42 -13.37 -6.67
CA PHE A 352 -27.55 -11.93 -6.45
C PHE A 352 -28.93 -11.59 -5.86
N PRO A 353 -29.05 -10.52 -5.05
CA PRO A 353 -30.35 -10.03 -4.58
C PRO A 353 -31.29 -9.69 -5.73
N GLU A 354 -32.61 -9.83 -5.53
CA GLU A 354 -33.64 -9.63 -6.57
C GLU A 354 -33.62 -8.23 -7.22
N ILE A 355 -33.18 -7.21 -6.49
CA ILE A 355 -33.02 -5.84 -7.01
C ILE A 355 -31.94 -5.74 -8.10
N THR A 356 -31.04 -6.73 -8.21
CA THR A 356 -29.91 -6.69 -9.15
C THR A 356 -30.42 -6.87 -10.58
N PRO A 357 -30.12 -5.94 -11.51
CA PRO A 357 -30.43 -6.13 -12.91
C PRO A 357 -29.79 -7.42 -13.45
N PRO A 358 -30.51 -8.26 -14.22
CA PRO A 358 -29.99 -9.55 -14.68
C PRO A 358 -28.66 -9.47 -15.43
N ILE A 359 -28.45 -8.40 -16.20
CA ILE A 359 -27.20 -8.19 -16.93
C ILE A 359 -25.98 -8.01 -16.01
N ILE A 360 -26.17 -7.45 -14.81
CA ILE A 360 -25.10 -7.25 -13.84
C ILE A 360 -24.67 -8.58 -13.22
N SER A 361 -25.65 -9.40 -12.81
CA SER A 361 -25.36 -10.74 -12.28
C SER A 361 -24.77 -11.65 -13.36
N GLU A 362 -25.22 -11.51 -14.61
CA GLU A 362 -24.62 -12.21 -15.76
C GLU A 362 -23.16 -11.82 -15.98
N ILE A 363 -22.82 -10.52 -15.93
CA ILE A 363 -21.42 -10.07 -16.02
C ILE A 363 -20.57 -10.72 -14.92
N ALA A 364 -21.03 -10.70 -13.67
CA ALA A 364 -20.31 -11.33 -12.56
C ALA A 364 -20.12 -12.84 -12.78
N LEU A 365 -21.19 -13.56 -13.13
CA LEU A 365 -21.16 -15.01 -13.34
C LEU A 365 -20.28 -15.43 -14.51
N LYS A 366 -20.44 -14.79 -15.66
CA LYS A 366 -19.75 -15.17 -16.91
C LYS A 366 -18.36 -14.56 -17.08
N SER A 367 -18.07 -13.44 -16.42
CA SER A 367 -16.79 -12.74 -16.57
C SER A 367 -15.87 -12.90 -15.38
N CYS A 368 -16.42 -13.10 -14.16
CA CYS A 368 -15.64 -13.11 -12.92
C CYS A 368 -15.63 -14.46 -12.21
N TRP A 369 -16.78 -15.14 -12.15
CA TRP A 369 -16.97 -16.36 -11.35
C TRP A 369 -16.92 -17.65 -12.17
N THR A 370 -16.16 -17.67 -13.26
CA THR A 370 -15.84 -18.92 -13.95
C THR A 370 -14.84 -19.74 -13.11
N LYS A 371 -14.99 -21.07 -13.15
CA LYS A 371 -14.20 -21.99 -12.32
C LYS A 371 -12.71 -21.90 -12.67
N LEU A 372 -12.37 -21.96 -13.96
CA LEU A 372 -10.99 -21.84 -14.42
C LEU A 372 -10.56 -20.37 -14.53
N PRO A 373 -9.37 -20.00 -14.03
CA PRO A 373 -8.86 -18.62 -14.12
C PRO A 373 -8.73 -18.11 -15.56
N ALA A 374 -8.39 -18.99 -16.50
CA ALA A 374 -8.22 -18.66 -17.92
C ALA A 374 -9.52 -18.18 -18.59
N ASP A 375 -10.67 -18.66 -18.11
CA ASP A 375 -11.98 -18.30 -18.64
C ASP A 375 -12.49 -16.96 -18.12
N ARG A 376 -11.88 -16.44 -17.04
CA ARG A 376 -12.25 -15.13 -16.49
C ARG A 376 -11.82 -14.04 -17.45
N SER A 377 -12.65 -13.02 -17.60
CA SER A 377 -12.32 -11.85 -18.42
C SER A 377 -11.15 -11.05 -17.81
N THR A 378 -10.57 -10.13 -18.57
CA THR A 378 -9.67 -9.11 -17.99
C THR A 378 -10.50 -8.03 -17.30
N MET A 379 -9.91 -7.32 -16.33
CA MET A 379 -10.61 -6.21 -15.68
C MET A 379 -10.95 -5.10 -16.68
N LYS A 380 -10.10 -4.86 -17.68
CA LYS A 380 -10.42 -3.97 -18.81
C LYS A 380 -11.69 -4.41 -19.55
N SER A 381 -11.88 -5.70 -19.83
CA SER A 381 -13.08 -6.20 -20.52
C SER A 381 -14.33 -6.07 -19.64
N VAL A 382 -14.22 -6.38 -18.34
CA VAL A 382 -15.32 -6.21 -17.38
C VAL A 382 -15.75 -4.74 -17.29
N LEU A 383 -14.79 -3.82 -17.18
CA LEU A 383 -15.03 -2.38 -17.17
C LEU A 383 -15.81 -1.90 -18.41
N LEU A 384 -15.42 -2.34 -19.61
CA LEU A 384 -16.11 -1.97 -20.85
C LEU A 384 -17.57 -2.43 -20.82
N LYS A 385 -17.83 -3.69 -20.45
CA LYS A 385 -19.20 -4.22 -20.32
C LYS A 385 -20.04 -3.42 -19.33
N LEU A 386 -19.46 -2.97 -18.21
CA LEU A 386 -20.18 -2.16 -17.22
C LEU A 386 -20.45 -0.73 -17.73
N LYS A 387 -19.47 -0.11 -18.42
CA LYS A 387 -19.63 1.22 -19.02
C LYS A 387 -20.69 1.25 -20.11
N ASP A 388 -20.84 0.18 -20.90
CA ASP A 388 -21.88 0.06 -21.93
C ASP A 388 -23.30 0.17 -21.35
N LEU A 389 -23.50 -0.26 -20.09
CA LEU A 389 -24.79 -0.13 -19.38
C LEU A 389 -25.09 1.30 -18.91
N SER A 390 -24.06 2.13 -18.79
CA SER A 390 -24.19 3.53 -18.35
C SER A 390 -24.42 4.50 -19.51
N MET A 391 -24.20 4.06 -20.76
CA MET A 391 -24.49 4.89 -21.92
C MET A 391 -26.01 4.95 -22.16
N PRO A 392 -26.59 6.13 -22.42
CA PRO A 392 -27.98 6.22 -22.84
C PRO A 392 -28.13 5.41 -24.13
N VAL A 393 -29.05 4.44 -24.14
CA VAL A 393 -29.44 3.72 -25.35
C VAL A 393 -29.91 4.80 -26.33
N SER A 394 -29.18 5.00 -27.43
CA SER A 394 -29.59 5.91 -28.49
C SER A 394 -30.97 5.48 -28.97
N SER A 395 -31.97 6.30 -28.69
CA SER A 395 -33.34 6.11 -29.15
C SER A 395 -33.40 6.40 -30.64
N ASP A 396 -32.91 5.49 -31.49
CA ASP A 396 -33.13 5.53 -32.94
C ASP A 396 -32.94 4.15 -33.57
N VAL A 397 -33.93 3.28 -33.40
CA VAL A 397 -34.26 2.26 -34.42
C VAL A 397 -35.78 2.25 -34.57
N SER A 398 -36.29 3.09 -35.46
CA SER A 398 -37.67 3.04 -35.91
C SER A 398 -37.88 1.76 -36.73
N PHE A 399 -38.52 0.76 -36.11
CA PHE A 399 -39.00 -0.42 -36.82
C PHE A 399 -40.18 0.00 -37.73
N SER A 400 -39.88 0.27 -39.00
CA SER A 400 -40.92 0.44 -40.02
C SER A 400 -41.52 -0.93 -40.36
N LEU A 401 -42.64 -1.27 -39.72
CA LEU A 401 -43.52 -2.36 -40.13
C LEU A 401 -44.09 -2.07 -41.53
N LYS A 402 -43.50 -2.67 -42.57
CA LYS A 402 -44.16 -2.80 -43.87
C LYS A 402 -45.22 -3.91 -43.77
N VAL A 403 -46.46 -3.50 -43.55
CA VAL A 403 -47.64 -4.31 -43.82
C VAL A 403 -47.74 -4.47 -45.34
N LYS A 404 -47.55 -5.70 -45.85
CA LYS A 404 -47.99 -6.07 -47.20
C LYS A 404 -49.49 -6.39 -47.14
N ARG A 405 -50.26 -5.68 -47.96
CA ARG A 405 -51.64 -6.01 -48.29
C ARG A 405 -51.73 -7.31 -49.07
#